data_AF-A0A3B0VCC2-F1
#
_entry.id   AF-A0A3B0VCC2-F1
#
_cell.length_a   1.000
_cell.length_b   1.000
_cell.length_c   1.000
_cell.angle_alpha   90.00
_cell.angle_beta   90.00
_cell.angle_gamma   90.00
#
_symmetry.space_group_name_H-M   'P 1'
#
loop_
_entity.id
_entity.type
_entity.pdbx_description
1 polymer ?
#
loop_
_entity_poly.entity_id
_entity_poly.type
_entity_poly.pdbx_seq_one_letter_code
_entity_poly.pdbx_strand_id
1 'polypeptide(L)'
;NNFEVSLHYETLATFAKKHHLFRKSDINDKIIETCRATLSDEIKRFEQTYFKIHSICSHGDKRNRVLDVPNHVIVNQGLKAKRRILFETYDSNILSEFDAYISDSSVYSDFEWKHAGSPYKIIDKQKQTICLLTHPIHWNQSFLKNIRMLFAIYLDNR
;
A
#
# COMPACT_ATOMS: atom_id res chain seq x y z
N ASN A 1 18.75 2.26 17.44
CA ASN A 1 17.94 1.07 17.08
C ASN A 1 16.52 1.46 16.67
N ASN A 2 16.35 2.45 15.77
CA ASN A 2 15.04 3.07 15.50
C ASN A 2 14.55 2.77 14.09
N PHE A 3 14.58 1.50 13.66
CA PHE A 3 13.87 1.10 12.45
C PHE A 3 12.76 0.14 12.87
N GLU A 4 11.53 0.46 12.48
CA GLU A 4 10.41 -0.43 12.64
C GLU A 4 10.29 -1.26 11.37
N VAL A 5 10.38 -2.58 11.51
CA VAL A 5 10.02 -3.51 10.45
C VAL A 5 8.56 -3.89 10.67
N SER A 6 7.67 -3.45 9.80
CA SER A 6 6.24 -3.72 9.90
C SER A 6 5.83 -4.89 9.01
N LEU A 7 4.69 -5.50 9.31
CA LEU A 7 4.12 -6.55 8.48
C LEU A 7 3.44 -5.93 7.26
N HIS A 8 3.92 -6.28 6.06
CA HIS A 8 3.22 -6.03 4.80
C HIS A 8 2.26 -7.19 4.51
N TYR A 9 0.98 -6.91 4.24
CA TYR A 9 -0.02 -7.94 4.05
C TYR A 9 -0.88 -7.74 2.79
N GLU A 10 -1.34 -8.86 2.21
CA GLU A 10 -2.23 -8.91 1.03
C GLU A 10 -3.46 -9.82 1.29
N THR A 11 -3.90 -9.91 2.54
CA THR A 11 -4.79 -10.98 3.00
C THR A 11 -6.09 -11.07 2.20
N LEU A 12 -6.78 -9.95 1.92
CA LEU A 12 -8.03 -9.94 1.15
C LEU A 12 -7.80 -10.32 -0.31
N ALA A 13 -6.76 -9.78 -0.96
CA ALA A 13 -6.41 -10.14 -2.33
C ALA A 13 -6.04 -11.60 -2.47
N THR A 14 -5.28 -12.13 -1.52
CA THR A 14 -4.89 -13.56 -1.46
C THR A 14 -6.12 -14.44 -1.30
N PHE A 15 -7.04 -14.07 -0.40
CA PHE A 15 -8.31 -14.76 -0.24
C PHE A 15 -9.12 -14.73 -1.55
N ALA A 16 -9.29 -13.57 -2.16
CA ALA A 16 -10.05 -13.44 -3.40
C ALA A 16 -9.44 -14.22 -4.57
N LYS A 17 -8.10 -14.26 -4.70
CA LYS A 17 -7.41 -15.10 -5.69
C LYS A 17 -7.71 -16.59 -5.45
N LYS A 18 -7.60 -17.05 -4.20
CA LYS A 18 -7.85 -18.44 -3.80
C LYS A 18 -9.30 -18.88 -4.05
N HIS A 19 -10.25 -17.97 -3.83
CA HIS A 19 -11.68 -18.25 -3.96
C HIS A 19 -12.28 -17.78 -5.29
N HIS A 20 -11.45 -17.40 -6.25
CA HIS A 20 -11.88 -16.96 -7.59
C HIS A 20 -12.93 -15.84 -7.55
N LEU A 21 -12.75 -14.85 -6.67
CA LEU A 21 -13.64 -13.68 -6.56
C LEU A 21 -13.17 -12.57 -7.51
N PHE A 22 -14.07 -12.03 -8.32
CA PHE A 22 -13.74 -11.07 -9.38
C PHE A 22 -14.58 -9.80 -9.34
N ARG A 23 -15.65 -9.74 -8.56
CA ARG A 23 -16.54 -8.58 -8.50
C ARG A 23 -16.53 -7.98 -7.11
N LYS A 24 -16.68 -6.65 -7.05
CA LYS A 24 -16.84 -5.91 -5.79
C LYS A 24 -17.97 -6.48 -4.92
N SER A 25 -19.09 -6.85 -5.56
CA SER A 25 -20.26 -7.45 -4.93
C SER A 25 -20.00 -8.82 -4.29
N ASP A 26 -18.91 -9.50 -4.66
CA ASP A 26 -18.54 -10.78 -4.06
C ASP A 26 -17.97 -10.58 -2.65
N ILE A 27 -17.51 -9.37 -2.31
CA ILE A 27 -16.93 -9.03 -1.02
C ILE A 27 -18.02 -8.56 -0.07
N ASN A 28 -18.40 -9.44 0.86
CA ASN A 28 -19.35 -9.15 1.93
C ASN A 28 -18.69 -9.15 3.30
N ASP A 29 -19.44 -8.73 4.33
CA ASP A 29 -18.94 -8.59 5.70
C ASP A 29 -18.37 -9.89 6.26
N LYS A 30 -18.94 -11.05 5.91
CA LYS A 30 -18.43 -12.36 6.37
C LYS A 30 -17.02 -12.63 5.83
N ILE A 31 -16.75 -12.27 4.56
CA ILE A 31 -15.42 -12.37 3.97
C ILE A 31 -14.46 -11.40 4.63
N ILE A 32 -14.89 -10.17 4.89
CA ILE A 32 -14.10 -9.16 5.60
C ILE A 32 -13.71 -9.65 6.99
N GLU A 33 -14.66 -10.19 7.77
CA GLU A 33 -14.38 -10.78 9.10
C GLU A 33 -13.41 -11.96 9.01
N THR A 34 -13.59 -12.84 8.02
CA THR A 34 -12.71 -13.98 7.79
C THR A 34 -11.28 -13.53 7.47
N CYS A 35 -11.13 -12.53 6.60
CA CYS A 35 -9.84 -11.97 6.24
C CYS A 35 -9.20 -11.25 7.45
N ARG A 36 -10.00 -10.55 8.26
CA ARG A 36 -9.52 -9.89 9.48
C ARG A 36 -9.01 -10.90 10.50
N ALA A 37 -9.72 -12.01 10.72
CA ALA A 37 -9.25 -13.09 11.58
C ALA A 37 -7.94 -13.68 11.05
N THR A 38 -7.85 -13.91 9.73
CA THR A 38 -6.65 -14.40 9.06
C THR A 38 -5.46 -13.47 9.26
N LEU A 39 -5.63 -12.16 9.05
CA LEU A 39 -4.60 -11.15 9.30
C LEU A 39 -4.21 -11.11 10.78
N SER A 40 -5.18 -11.24 11.69
CA SER A 40 -4.92 -11.32 13.13
C SER A 40 -3.98 -12.47 13.48
N ASP A 41 -4.18 -13.63 12.87
CA ASP A 41 -3.34 -14.81 13.10
C ASP A 41 -1.99 -14.72 12.37
N GLU A 42 -1.93 -14.03 11.23
CA GLU A 42 -0.68 -13.69 10.55
C GLU A 42 0.20 -12.78 11.43
N ILE A 43 -0.37 -11.70 11.99
CA ILE A 43 0.32 -10.83 12.95
C ILE A 43 0.83 -11.65 14.14
N LYS A 44 -0.03 -12.49 14.73
CA LYS A 44 0.37 -13.36 15.85
C LYS A 44 1.57 -14.24 15.50
N ARG A 45 1.52 -14.91 14.35
CA ARG A 45 2.60 -15.80 13.89
C ARG A 45 3.89 -15.05 13.57
N PHE A 46 3.78 -13.87 12.96
CA PHE A 46 4.91 -13.00 12.70
C PHE A 46 5.61 -12.62 14.01
N GLU A 47 4.84 -12.12 14.99
CA GLU A 47 5.39 -11.73 16.29
C GLU A 47 5.98 -12.89 17.10
N GLN A 48 5.45 -14.09 16.93
CA GLN A 48 5.98 -15.30 17.57
C GLN A 48 7.30 -15.77 16.94
N THR A 49 7.49 -15.50 15.65
CA THR A 49 8.68 -15.93 14.89
C THR A 49 9.79 -14.90 14.96
N TYR A 50 9.42 -13.61 14.92
CA TYR A 50 10.36 -12.50 14.76
C TYR A 50 10.33 -11.61 16.00
N PHE A 51 9.59 -10.51 15.96
CA PHE A 51 9.54 -9.50 17.03
C PHE A 51 8.17 -8.82 17.04
N LYS A 52 7.90 -8.06 18.11
CA LYS A 52 6.68 -7.28 18.26
C LYS A 52 6.64 -6.13 17.25
N ILE A 53 5.47 -5.94 16.66
CA ILE A 53 5.22 -4.88 15.68
C ILE A 53 4.14 -3.95 16.20
N HIS A 54 4.22 -2.68 15.82
CA HIS A 54 3.27 -1.65 16.23
C HIS A 54 2.58 -0.99 15.04
N SER A 55 3.03 -1.28 13.82
CA SER A 55 2.40 -0.87 12.57
C SER A 55 2.28 -2.05 11.62
N ILE A 56 1.36 -1.91 10.66
CA ILE A 56 1.15 -2.84 9.55
C ILE A 56 0.90 -2.03 8.27
N CYS A 57 1.16 -2.62 7.12
CA CYS A 57 1.01 -1.96 5.82
C CYS A 57 0.26 -2.86 4.84
N SER A 58 -0.87 -2.39 4.33
CA SER A 58 -1.58 -3.05 3.23
C SER A 58 -0.74 -2.96 1.95
N HIS A 59 -0.31 -4.09 1.41
CA HIS A 59 0.29 -4.12 0.09
C HIS A 59 -0.80 -4.18 -1.00
N GLY A 60 -0.56 -3.55 -2.15
CA GLY A 60 -1.51 -3.52 -3.26
C GLY A 60 -1.32 -4.70 -4.21
N ASP A 61 -2.39 -5.46 -4.49
CA ASP A 61 -2.39 -6.52 -5.50
C ASP A 61 -3.28 -6.14 -6.71
N LYS A 62 -2.98 -6.70 -7.89
CA LYS A 62 -3.82 -6.54 -9.10
C LYS A 62 -5.27 -6.96 -8.84
N ARG A 63 -5.50 -7.98 -8.00
CA ARG A 63 -6.81 -8.44 -7.57
C ARG A 63 -7.60 -7.35 -6.84
N ASN A 64 -6.95 -6.53 -6.01
CA ASN A 64 -7.64 -5.39 -5.38
C ASN A 64 -8.16 -4.39 -6.41
N ARG A 65 -7.40 -4.18 -7.49
CA ARG A 65 -7.83 -3.31 -8.61
C ARG A 65 -9.02 -3.88 -9.36
N VAL A 66 -9.02 -5.19 -9.62
CA VAL A 66 -10.16 -5.88 -10.24
C VAL A 66 -11.42 -5.80 -9.37
N LEU A 67 -11.26 -5.95 -8.06
CA LEU A 67 -12.36 -5.89 -7.11
C LEU A 67 -12.81 -4.46 -6.78
N ASP A 68 -11.99 -3.45 -7.05
CA ASP A 68 -12.15 -2.10 -6.51
C ASP A 68 -12.31 -2.09 -4.97
N VAL A 69 -11.51 -2.94 -4.29
CA VAL A 69 -11.47 -3.05 -2.83
C VAL A 69 -10.03 -3.26 -2.35
N PRO A 70 -9.44 -2.31 -1.62
CA PRO A 70 -8.06 -2.42 -1.10
C PRO A 70 -7.96 -3.36 0.10
N ASN A 71 -6.76 -3.88 0.43
CA ASN A 71 -6.61 -4.79 1.57
C ASN A 71 -6.85 -4.10 2.92
N HIS A 72 -6.57 -2.80 3.06
CA HIS A 72 -6.73 -2.08 4.34
C HIS A 72 -8.17 -2.06 4.88
N VAL A 73 -9.20 -2.33 4.06
CA VAL A 73 -10.60 -2.39 4.54
C VAL A 73 -10.83 -3.46 5.61
N ILE A 74 -9.95 -4.47 5.70
CA ILE A 74 -10.06 -5.52 6.73
C ILE A 74 -9.53 -5.07 8.09
N VAL A 75 -8.82 -3.94 8.17
CA VAL A 75 -8.30 -3.40 9.41
C VAL A 75 -9.34 -2.49 10.05
N ASN A 76 -9.61 -2.72 11.33
CA ASN A 76 -10.49 -1.87 12.14
C ASN A 76 -9.88 -1.64 13.52
N GLN A 77 -10.51 -0.78 14.33
CA GLN A 77 -10.05 -0.46 15.68
C GLN A 77 -9.99 -1.70 16.59
N GLY A 78 -10.91 -2.65 16.43
CA GLY A 78 -10.91 -3.90 17.20
C GLY A 78 -9.67 -4.76 16.94
N LEU A 79 -9.26 -4.92 15.66
CA LEU A 79 -8.03 -5.61 15.31
C LEU A 79 -6.81 -4.88 15.87
N LYS A 80 -6.77 -3.55 15.70
CA LYS A 80 -5.67 -2.71 16.19
C LYS A 80 -5.47 -2.84 17.69
N ALA A 81 -6.55 -2.68 18.47
CA ALA A 81 -6.52 -2.85 19.92
C ALA A 81 -6.10 -4.28 20.32
N LYS A 82 -6.67 -5.31 19.70
CA LYS A 82 -6.36 -6.72 20.01
C LYS A 82 -4.89 -7.08 19.78
N ARG A 83 -4.26 -6.48 18.77
CA ARG A 83 -2.88 -6.79 18.38
C ARG A 83 -1.87 -5.69 18.74
N ARG A 84 -2.30 -4.67 19.49
CA ARG A 84 -1.45 -3.52 19.89
C ARG A 84 -0.79 -2.82 18.69
N ILE A 85 -1.52 -2.76 17.58
CA ILE A 85 -1.15 -2.00 16.39
C ILE A 85 -1.62 -0.57 16.61
N LEU A 86 -0.68 0.37 16.52
CA LEU A 86 -0.89 1.81 16.65
C LEU A 86 -1.52 2.38 15.38
N PHE A 87 -1.01 1.99 14.21
CA PHE A 87 -1.53 2.46 12.93
C PHE A 87 -1.33 1.47 11.78
N GLU A 88 -2.19 1.58 10.79
CA GLU A 88 -2.00 1.05 9.44
C GLU A 88 -1.53 2.18 8.51
N THR A 89 -0.67 1.91 7.54
CA THR A 89 -0.07 2.93 6.66
C THR A 89 -1.07 3.89 6.00
N TYR A 90 -2.27 3.42 5.66
CA TYR A 90 -3.32 4.22 5.04
C TYR A 90 -4.42 4.64 6.02
N ASP A 91 -4.18 4.56 7.33
CA ASP A 91 -5.08 5.12 8.34
C ASP A 91 -5.28 6.62 8.06
N SER A 92 -6.55 7.03 7.92
CA SER A 92 -6.91 8.42 7.62
C SER A 92 -6.36 9.40 8.64
N ASN A 93 -6.29 9.00 9.92
CA ASN A 93 -5.79 9.82 11.01
C ASN A 93 -4.28 10.09 10.92
N ILE A 94 -3.52 9.23 10.23
CA ILE A 94 -2.09 9.45 9.99
C ILE A 94 -1.92 10.28 8.72
N LEU A 95 -2.63 9.91 7.65
CA LEU A 95 -2.54 10.63 6.38
C LEU A 95 -3.03 12.08 6.48
N SER A 96 -3.94 12.40 7.41
CA SER A 96 -4.43 13.75 7.65
C SER A 96 -3.41 14.69 8.29
N GLU A 97 -2.35 14.16 8.89
CA GLU A 97 -1.25 14.97 9.47
C GLU A 97 -0.35 15.57 8.38
N PHE A 98 -0.47 15.08 7.16
CA PHE A 98 0.26 15.60 6.01
C PHE A 98 -0.63 16.51 5.17
N ASP A 99 -0.10 17.66 4.78
CA ASP A 99 -0.75 18.59 3.87
C ASP A 99 -1.03 17.97 2.48
N ALA A 100 -0.18 17.03 2.08
CA ALA A 100 -0.31 16.29 0.84
C ALA A 100 0.27 14.87 0.96
N TYR A 101 -0.46 13.90 0.42
CA TYR A 101 0.05 12.57 0.13
C TYR A 101 0.24 12.43 -1.38
N ILE A 102 1.47 12.13 -1.79
CA ILE A 102 1.83 11.87 -3.18
C ILE A 102 2.51 10.50 -3.27
N SER A 103 2.25 9.79 -4.36
CA SER A 103 3.01 8.58 -4.67
C SER A 103 3.49 8.62 -6.10
N ASP A 104 4.63 7.99 -6.34
CA ASP A 104 5.01 7.67 -7.71
C ASP A 104 4.00 6.71 -8.38
N SER A 105 4.07 6.67 -9.70
CA SER A 105 3.38 5.68 -10.52
C SER A 105 4.40 4.78 -11.21
N SER A 106 3.91 3.81 -11.99
CA SER A 106 4.79 3.02 -12.84
C SER A 106 5.53 3.95 -13.81
N VAL A 107 6.84 3.76 -13.99
CA VAL A 107 7.63 4.43 -15.06
C VAL A 107 7.08 4.23 -16.47
N TYR A 108 6.15 3.28 -16.64
CA TYR A 108 5.44 3.01 -17.89
C TYR A 108 4.06 3.68 -17.97
N SER A 109 3.71 4.55 -17.03
CA SER A 109 2.43 5.25 -16.92
C SER A 109 2.68 6.76 -17.03
N ASP A 110 3.32 7.18 -18.13
CA ASP A 110 3.59 8.58 -18.50
C ASP A 110 4.25 9.43 -17.39
N PHE A 111 5.03 8.77 -16.52
CA PHE A 111 5.72 9.38 -15.38
C PHE A 111 4.79 10.21 -14.45
N GLU A 112 3.49 9.93 -14.45
CA GLU A 112 2.53 10.72 -13.69
C GLU A 112 2.65 10.47 -12.19
N TRP A 113 2.45 11.52 -11.39
CA TRP A 113 2.31 11.41 -9.95
C TRP A 113 0.87 11.11 -9.58
N LYS A 114 0.65 10.28 -8.56
CA LYS A 114 -0.69 9.93 -8.07
C LYS A 114 -1.11 10.79 -6.89
N HIS A 115 -2.40 10.75 -6.58
CA HIS A 115 -3.04 11.39 -5.43
C HIS A 115 -3.03 12.92 -5.53
N ALA A 116 -2.27 13.61 -4.67
CA ALA A 116 -2.34 15.08 -4.60
C ALA A 116 -1.66 15.80 -5.79
N GLY A 117 -0.97 15.06 -6.66
CA GLY A 117 -0.34 15.57 -7.88
C GLY A 117 1.19 15.57 -7.80
N SER A 118 1.84 16.32 -8.69
CA SER A 118 3.31 16.38 -8.73
C SER A 118 3.88 17.21 -7.58
N PRO A 119 5.11 16.91 -7.10
CA PRO A 119 5.79 17.70 -6.07
C PRO A 119 5.80 19.20 -6.36
N TYR A 120 6.04 19.61 -7.62
CA TYR A 120 6.00 21.02 -8.03
C TYR A 120 4.64 21.68 -7.76
N LYS A 121 3.54 21.03 -8.14
CA LYS A 121 2.18 21.56 -7.88
C LYS A 121 1.88 21.66 -6.38
N ILE A 122 2.44 20.77 -5.56
CA ILE A 122 2.28 20.79 -4.11
C ILE A 122 3.06 21.96 -3.48
N ILE A 123 4.28 22.19 -3.96
CA ILE A 123 5.13 23.32 -3.55
C ILE A 123 4.50 24.65 -3.96
N ASP A 124 3.99 24.78 -5.19
CA ASP A 124 3.30 25.99 -5.67
C ASP A 124 2.07 26.33 -4.83
N LYS A 125 1.39 25.29 -4.31
CA LYS A 125 0.26 25.41 -3.37
C LYS A 125 0.69 25.70 -1.93
N GLN A 126 1.98 25.93 -1.68
CA GLN A 126 2.56 26.27 -0.37
C GLN A 126 2.27 25.23 0.73
N LYS A 127 2.12 23.96 0.35
CA LYS A 127 1.95 22.84 1.27
C LYS A 127 3.27 22.56 1.99
N GLN A 128 3.24 22.37 3.30
CA GLN A 128 4.45 22.31 4.15
C GLN A 128 4.88 20.87 4.43
N THR A 129 3.93 19.98 4.71
CA THR A 129 4.23 18.57 5.04
C THR A 129 3.79 17.62 3.93
N ILE A 130 4.75 16.95 3.30
CA ILE A 130 4.48 16.04 2.18
C ILE A 130 4.82 14.61 2.61
N CYS A 131 3.83 13.73 2.57
CA CYS A 131 4.04 12.29 2.63
C CYS A 131 4.32 11.78 1.21
N LEU A 132 5.56 11.36 0.97
CA LEU A 132 6.00 10.80 -0.31
C LEU A 132 6.14 9.28 -0.20
N LEU A 133 5.32 8.57 -0.97
CA LEU A 133 5.52 7.14 -1.20
C LEU A 133 6.25 6.94 -2.52
N THR A 134 7.36 6.21 -2.47
CA THR A 134 8.10 5.79 -3.67
C THR A 134 8.38 4.29 -3.67
N HIS A 135 8.40 3.70 -4.86
CA HIS A 135 8.69 2.29 -5.07
C HIS A 135 10.15 2.11 -5.56
N PRO A 136 10.89 1.10 -5.08
CA PRO A 136 12.25 0.81 -5.57
C PRO A 136 12.33 0.48 -7.07
N ILE A 137 11.17 0.26 -7.71
CA ILE A 137 11.02 0.03 -9.15
C ILE A 137 11.61 1.18 -10.01
N HIS A 138 11.81 2.36 -9.42
CA HIS A 138 12.45 3.51 -10.05
C HIS A 138 13.99 3.48 -9.96
N TRP A 139 14.59 2.64 -9.11
CA TRP A 139 16.03 2.63 -8.87
C TRP A 139 16.75 1.46 -9.54
N ASN A 140 16.15 0.26 -9.51
CA ASN A 140 16.73 -0.90 -10.18
C ASN A 140 15.67 -1.97 -10.48
N GLN A 141 15.62 -2.41 -11.72
CA GLN A 141 14.83 -3.56 -12.16
C GLN A 141 15.73 -4.61 -12.83
N SER A 142 15.11 -5.66 -13.39
CA SER A 142 15.85 -6.59 -14.24
C SER A 142 16.44 -5.86 -15.45
N PHE A 143 17.58 -6.35 -15.97
CA PHE A 143 18.33 -5.73 -17.06
C PHE A 143 17.46 -5.26 -18.24
N LEU A 144 16.57 -6.12 -18.74
CA LEU A 144 15.64 -5.78 -19.83
C LEU A 144 14.68 -4.65 -19.48
N LYS A 145 14.19 -4.60 -18.24
CA LYS A 145 13.30 -3.53 -17.77
C LYS A 145 14.06 -2.23 -17.58
N ASN A 146 15.33 -2.28 -17.14
CA ASN A 146 16.19 -1.10 -17.07
C ASN A 146 16.44 -0.50 -18.44
N ILE A 147 16.74 -1.33 -19.46
CA ILE A 147 16.87 -0.85 -20.85
C ILE A 147 15.56 -0.20 -21.30
N ARG A 148 14.43 -0.87 -21.12
CA ARG A 148 13.12 -0.32 -21.49
C ARG A 148 12.82 1.01 -20.78
N MET A 149 13.19 1.12 -19.50
CA MET A 149 13.04 2.35 -18.72
C MET A 149 13.92 3.48 -19.27
N LEU A 150 15.19 3.22 -19.60
CA LEU A 150 16.07 4.22 -20.22
C LEU A 150 15.51 4.73 -21.56
N PHE A 151 14.97 3.83 -22.38
CA PHE A 151 14.29 4.22 -23.62
C PHE A 151 13.05 5.09 -23.37
N ALA A 152 12.22 4.74 -22.38
CA ALA A 152 11.05 5.53 -22.02
C ALA A 152 11.44 6.94 -21.53
N ILE A 153 12.45 7.05 -20.67
CA ILE A 153 12.99 8.34 -20.20
C ILE A 153 13.55 9.16 -21.36
N TYR A 154 14.29 8.55 -22.28
CA TYR A 154 14.85 9.24 -23.44
C TYR A 154 13.77 9.83 -24.37
N LEU A 155 12.67 9.11 -24.57
CA LEU A 155 11.56 9.59 -25.39
C LEU A 155 10.79 10.73 -24.72
N ASP A 156 10.64 10.69 -23.39
CA ASP A 156 9.94 11.72 -22.61
C ASP A 156 10.71 13.07 -22.57
N ASN A 157 12.05 13.04 -22.65
CA ASN A 157 12.90 14.24 -22.62
C ASN A 157 13.17 14.86 -24.00
N ARG A 158 12.42 14.47 -25.05
CA ARG A 158 12.50 15.05 -26.41
C ARG A 158 11.28 15.89 -26.72
#